data_AF-A0A060C9K2-F1
#
_entry.id   AF-A0A060C9K2-F1
#
_cell.length_a   1.000
_cell.length_b   1.000
_cell.length_c   1.000
_cell.angle_alpha   90.00
_cell.angle_beta   90.00
_cell.angle_gamma   90.00
#
_symmetry.space_group_name_H-M   'P 1'
#
loop_
_entity.id
_entity.type
_entity.pdbx_description
1 polymer ?
#
loop_
_entity_poly.entity_id
_entity_poly.type
_entity_poly.pdbx_seq_one_letter_code
_entity_poly.pdbx_strand_id
1 'polypeptide(L)'
;QVKDYASALEYYHRVEAIQPENHNILFYMGSCYAEQGKYDDALQYFFKLDYLESNCIKAWRGIGWCSFVSGKYDQAMKYYDKILAVKPIPADYLNAGHVAWRVGEIDKAIRLYSKVVEESGNKEVFLEMFNKDRNGLIKQGIAAEDIPTNVGHDLT
;
A
#
# COMPACT_ATOMS: atom_id res chain seq x y z
N GLN A 1 -22.43 -6.25 3.85
CA GLN A 1 -22.63 -4.95 4.52
C GLN A 1 -22.01 -3.90 3.63
N VAL A 2 -22.77 -2.91 3.15
CA VAL A 2 -22.22 -1.80 2.36
C VAL A 2 -21.34 -0.99 3.31
N LYS A 3 -20.06 -0.83 2.99
CA LYS A 3 -19.18 0.05 3.77
C LYS A 3 -19.57 1.50 3.45
N ASP A 4 -20.17 2.17 4.42
CA ASP A 4 -20.59 3.56 4.27
C ASP A 4 -19.47 4.51 4.73
N TYR A 5 -18.55 4.78 3.80
CA TYR A 5 -17.43 5.68 4.04
C TYR A 5 -17.86 7.15 4.13
N ALA A 6 -19.00 7.53 3.55
CA ALA A 6 -19.50 8.89 3.58
C ALA A 6 -20.00 9.26 4.98
N SER A 7 -20.85 8.40 5.57
CA SER A 7 -21.32 8.58 6.94
C SER A 7 -20.17 8.52 7.96
N ALA A 8 -19.18 7.64 7.73
CA ALA A 8 -17.99 7.57 8.58
C ALA A 8 -17.19 8.88 8.54
N LEU A 9 -16.97 9.45 7.34
CA LEU A 9 -16.28 10.74 7.19
C LEU A 9 -17.04 11.87 7.87
N GLU A 10 -18.38 11.93 7.79
CA GLU A 10 -19.16 12.96 8.48
C GLU A 10 -18.92 12.91 10.00
N TYR A 11 -18.93 11.71 10.59
CA TYR A 11 -18.60 11.53 12.01
C TYR A 11 -17.16 11.98 12.31
N TYR A 12 -16.19 11.55 11.50
CA TYR A 12 -14.78 11.89 11.72
C TYR A 12 -14.50 13.38 11.57
N HIS A 13 -15.14 14.09 10.63
CA HIS A 13 -15.04 15.54 10.49
C HIS A 13 -15.50 16.29 11.76
N ARG A 14 -16.57 15.82 12.40
CA ARG A 14 -17.04 16.39 13.68
C ARG A 14 -16.03 16.17 14.81
N VAL A 15 -15.36 15.01 14.84
CA VAL A 15 -14.32 14.74 15.84
C VAL A 15 -13.06 15.54 15.55
N GLU A 16 -12.63 15.64 14.30
CA GLU A 16 -11.45 16.43 13.91
C GLU A 16 -11.61 17.91 14.27
N ALA A 17 -12.82 18.47 14.13
CA ALA A 17 -13.12 19.85 14.54
C ALA A 17 -12.88 20.12 16.04
N ILE A 18 -12.93 19.07 16.88
CA ILE A 18 -12.70 19.16 18.33
C ILE A 18 -11.27 18.74 18.67
N GLN A 19 -10.73 17.74 17.96
CA GLN A 19 -9.42 17.13 18.20
C GLN A 19 -8.65 16.98 16.87
N PRO A 20 -8.08 18.07 16.33
CA PRO A 20 -7.51 18.08 14.98
C PRO A 20 -6.26 17.22 14.81
N GLU A 21 -5.65 16.78 15.91
CA GLU A 21 -4.42 15.99 15.93
C GLU A 21 -4.67 14.56 16.47
N ASN A 22 -5.93 14.14 16.56
CA ASN A 22 -6.26 12.78 16.99
C ASN A 22 -5.77 11.76 15.94
N HIS A 23 -4.74 11.00 16.29
CA HIS A 23 -4.01 10.14 15.37
C HIS A 23 -4.90 9.05 14.75
N ASN A 24 -5.81 8.48 15.54
CA ASN A 24 -6.76 7.47 15.06
C ASN A 24 -7.72 8.07 14.04
N ILE A 25 -8.23 9.27 14.29
CA ILE A 25 -9.15 9.96 13.39
C ILE A 25 -8.45 10.28 12.06
N LEU A 26 -7.23 10.82 12.11
CA LEU A 26 -6.43 11.07 10.91
C LEU A 26 -6.22 9.79 10.10
N PHE A 27 -5.85 8.69 10.75
CA PHE A 27 -5.70 7.39 10.09
C PHE A 27 -7.01 6.93 9.42
N TYR A 28 -8.13 6.94 10.16
CA TYR A 28 -9.41 6.46 9.63
C TYR A 28 -9.97 7.32 8.51
N MET A 29 -9.79 8.65 8.58
CA MET A 29 -10.15 9.55 7.49
C MET A 29 -9.33 9.25 6.25
N GLY A 30 -8.00 9.13 6.38
CA GLY A 30 -7.12 8.73 5.30
C GLY A 30 -7.54 7.40 4.66
N SER A 31 -7.86 6.39 5.48
CA SER A 31 -8.37 5.11 4.99
C SER A 31 -9.71 5.24 4.25
N CYS A 32 -10.66 6.02 4.77
CA CYS A 32 -11.96 6.23 4.11
C CYS A 32 -11.80 6.92 2.74
N TYR A 33 -10.90 7.90 2.63
CA TYR A 33 -10.61 8.56 1.36
C TYR A 33 -9.93 7.60 0.38
N ALA A 34 -8.96 6.81 0.84
CA ALA A 34 -8.28 5.81 0.00
C ALA A 34 -9.25 4.76 -0.55
N GLU A 35 -10.18 4.27 0.28
CA GLU A 35 -11.20 3.31 -0.13
C GLU A 35 -12.23 3.90 -1.12
N GLN A 36 -12.42 5.21 -1.11
CA GLN A 36 -13.22 5.92 -2.11
C GLN A 36 -12.44 6.26 -3.40
N GLY A 37 -11.17 5.88 -3.49
CA GLY A 37 -10.30 6.23 -4.62
C GLY A 37 -9.82 7.70 -4.61
N LYS A 38 -10.08 8.43 -3.54
CA LYS A 38 -9.67 9.83 -3.34
C LYS A 38 -8.27 9.88 -2.73
N TYR A 39 -7.29 9.45 -3.51
CA TYR A 39 -5.93 9.20 -3.01
C TYR A 39 -5.18 10.47 -2.59
N ASP A 40 -5.43 11.61 -3.23
CA ASP A 40 -4.80 12.88 -2.83
C ASP A 40 -5.33 13.37 -1.49
N ASP A 41 -6.64 13.26 -1.24
CA ASP A 41 -7.22 13.55 0.08
C ASP A 41 -6.64 12.59 1.14
N ALA A 42 -6.56 11.29 0.83
CA ALA A 42 -5.99 10.30 1.73
C ALA A 42 -4.55 10.62 2.13
N LEU A 43 -3.72 11.03 1.15
CA LEU A 43 -2.33 11.42 1.38
C LEU A 43 -2.21 12.60 2.34
N GLN A 44 -3.10 13.60 2.28
CA GLN A 44 -3.07 14.73 3.22
C GLN A 44 -3.17 14.26 4.68
N TYR A 45 -4.11 13.35 4.98
CA TYR A 45 -4.28 12.83 6.33
C TYR A 45 -3.13 11.92 6.76
N PHE A 46 -2.64 11.05 5.87
CA PHE A 46 -1.51 10.18 6.23
C PHE A 46 -0.20 10.95 6.41
N PHE A 47 0.05 12.00 5.63
CA PHE A 47 1.21 12.88 5.85
C PHE A 47 1.09 13.68 7.14
N LYS A 48 -0.10 14.19 7.46
CA LYS A 48 -0.36 14.85 8.75
C LYS A 48 -0.07 13.89 9.91
N LEU A 49 -0.47 12.62 9.80
CA LEU A 49 -0.16 11.59 10.80
C LEU A 49 1.34 11.28 10.90
N ASP A 50 2.05 11.13 9.77
CA ASP A 50 3.51 10.91 9.74
C ASP A 50 4.27 12.10 10.35
N TYR A 51 3.76 13.32 10.20
CA TYR A 51 4.34 14.51 10.80
C TYR A 51 4.16 14.56 12.33
N LEU A 52 2.99 14.13 12.83
CA LEU A 52 2.67 14.16 14.27
C LEU A 52 3.31 12.99 15.03
N GLU A 53 3.39 11.82 14.41
CA GLU A 53 3.95 10.60 15.01
C GLU A 53 5.15 10.11 14.21
N SER A 54 6.35 10.37 14.73
CA SER A 54 7.56 9.79 14.18
C SER A 54 7.46 8.26 14.16
N ASN A 55 7.74 7.65 13.01
CA ASN A 55 7.75 6.20 12.82
C ASN A 55 6.39 5.49 12.86
N CYS A 56 5.30 6.19 12.47
CA CYS A 56 4.00 5.57 12.29
C CYS A 56 3.95 4.67 11.03
N ILE A 57 4.32 3.39 11.16
CA ILE A 57 4.31 2.41 10.05
C ILE A 57 2.94 2.32 9.35
N LYS A 58 1.84 2.49 10.09
CA LYS A 58 0.48 2.50 9.50
C LYS A 58 0.29 3.67 8.54
N ALA A 59 0.77 4.87 8.90
CA ALA A 59 0.75 6.03 8.02
C ALA A 59 1.63 5.78 6.79
N TRP A 60 2.84 5.25 6.98
CA TRP A 60 3.75 4.93 5.87
C TRP A 60 3.16 3.96 4.87
N ARG A 61 2.46 2.92 5.32
CA ARG A 61 1.74 1.98 4.44
C ARG A 61 0.66 2.69 3.63
N GLY A 62 -0.12 3.56 4.28
CA GLY A 62 -1.12 4.39 3.61
C GLY A 62 -0.50 5.31 2.56
N ILE A 63 0.61 5.96 2.88
CA ILE A 63 1.35 6.84 1.96
C ILE A 63 1.92 6.03 0.80
N GLY A 64 2.60 4.92 1.06
CA GLY A 64 3.20 4.06 0.04
C GLY A 64 2.16 3.58 -0.97
N TRP A 65 1.04 3.05 -0.47
CA TRP A 65 -0.04 2.55 -1.32
C TRP A 65 -0.70 3.66 -2.13
N CYS A 66 -1.12 4.76 -1.48
CA CYS A 66 -1.79 5.87 -2.17
C CYS A 66 -0.85 6.51 -3.20
N SER A 67 0.44 6.62 -2.89
CA SER A 67 1.46 7.12 -3.83
C SER A 67 1.58 6.21 -5.05
N PHE A 68 1.62 4.89 -4.84
CA PHE A 68 1.70 3.92 -5.94
C PHE A 68 0.50 4.03 -6.89
N VAL A 69 -0.73 3.97 -6.35
CA VAL A 69 -1.94 4.01 -7.18
C VAL A 69 -2.15 5.38 -7.86
N SER A 70 -1.61 6.45 -7.28
CA SER A 70 -1.56 7.80 -7.88
C SER A 70 -0.40 8.02 -8.86
N GLY A 71 0.41 6.99 -9.16
CA GLY A 71 1.55 7.11 -10.09
C GLY A 71 2.78 7.83 -9.54
N LYS A 72 2.81 8.13 -8.23
CA LYS A 72 3.92 8.79 -7.52
C LYS A 72 4.96 7.76 -7.08
N TYR A 73 5.57 7.05 -8.03
CA TYR A 73 6.38 5.85 -7.76
C TYR A 73 7.62 6.11 -6.91
N ASP A 74 8.33 7.22 -7.11
CA ASP A 74 9.50 7.59 -6.30
C ASP A 74 9.13 7.78 -4.82
N GLN A 75 7.99 8.41 -4.57
CA GLN A 75 7.47 8.61 -3.21
C GLN A 75 7.03 7.28 -2.60
N ALA A 76 6.34 6.44 -3.38
CA ALA A 76 5.95 5.11 -2.94
C ALA A 76 7.18 4.29 -2.52
N MET A 77 8.23 4.25 -3.35
CA MET A 77 9.45 3.49 -3.07
C MET A 77 10.18 4.02 -1.83
N LYS A 78 10.32 5.34 -1.67
CA LYS A 78 10.90 5.94 -0.47
C LYS A 78 10.19 5.49 0.82
N TYR A 79 8.87 5.44 0.82
CA TYR A 79 8.11 4.99 2.00
C TYR A 79 8.17 3.48 2.18
N TYR A 80 8.18 2.68 1.11
CA TYR A 80 8.39 1.24 1.24
C TYR A 80 9.80 0.91 1.74
N ASP A 81 10.85 1.58 1.27
CA ASP A 81 12.21 1.39 1.79
C ASP A 81 12.28 1.71 3.31
N LYS A 82 11.57 2.76 3.78
CA LYS A 82 11.43 3.04 5.23
C LYS A 82 10.73 1.89 5.98
N ILE A 83 9.66 1.33 5.42
CA ILE A 83 8.92 0.21 6.04
C ILE A 83 9.78 -1.06 6.10
N LEU A 84 10.47 -1.37 5.01
CA LEU A 84 11.35 -2.55 4.88
C LEU A 84 12.55 -2.49 5.82
N ALA A 85 12.98 -1.30 6.25
CA ALA A 85 14.07 -1.11 7.20
C ALA A 85 13.72 -1.37 8.68
N VAL A 86 12.45 -1.63 9.02
CA VAL A 86 12.00 -1.77 10.42
C VAL A 86 11.48 -3.18 10.70
N LYS A 87 10.18 -3.41 10.53
CA LYS A 87 9.55 -4.72 10.75
C LYS A 87 8.50 -4.95 9.66
N PRO A 88 8.95 -5.28 8.43
CA PRO A 88 8.04 -5.53 7.33
C PRO A 88 7.20 -6.78 7.57
N ILE A 89 6.02 -6.80 6.97
CA ILE A 89 5.16 -7.98 6.85
C ILE A 89 5.07 -8.40 5.38
N PRO A 90 4.55 -9.60 5.05
CA PRO A 90 4.44 -10.07 3.65
C PRO A 90 3.79 -9.04 2.70
N ALA A 91 2.78 -8.30 3.16
CA ALA A 91 2.12 -7.26 2.36
C ALA A 91 3.03 -6.06 2.02
N ASP A 92 4.01 -5.75 2.86
CA ASP A 92 4.96 -4.65 2.60
C ASP A 92 5.93 -5.04 1.48
N TYR A 93 6.45 -6.27 1.52
CA TYR A 93 7.29 -6.81 0.46
C TYR A 93 6.53 -6.89 -0.88
N LEU A 94 5.29 -7.40 -0.85
CA LEU A 94 4.44 -7.47 -2.04
C LEU A 94 4.25 -6.09 -2.66
N ASN A 95 3.84 -5.11 -1.86
CA ASN A 95 3.58 -3.77 -2.38
C ASN A 95 4.84 -3.06 -2.87
N ALA A 96 5.97 -3.20 -2.17
CA ALA A 96 7.25 -2.71 -2.65
C ALA A 96 7.64 -3.35 -3.99
N GLY A 97 7.37 -4.65 -4.15
CA GLY A 97 7.57 -5.39 -5.39
C GLY A 97 6.73 -4.85 -6.55
N HIS A 98 5.46 -4.49 -6.29
CA HIS A 98 4.60 -3.83 -7.28
C HIS A 98 5.20 -2.50 -7.75
N VAL A 99 5.71 -1.67 -6.83
CA VAL A 99 6.36 -0.40 -7.20
C VAL A 99 7.63 -0.66 -8.01
N ALA A 100 8.49 -1.59 -7.58
CA ALA A 100 9.76 -1.90 -8.24
C ALA A 100 9.55 -2.35 -9.69
N TRP A 101 8.61 -3.28 -9.89
CA TRP A 101 8.27 -3.74 -11.24
C TRP A 101 7.71 -2.62 -12.09
N ARG A 102 6.83 -1.80 -11.53
CA ARG A 102 6.22 -0.69 -12.25
C ARG A 102 7.23 0.32 -12.78
N VAL A 103 8.36 0.48 -12.09
CA VAL A 103 9.47 1.37 -12.52
C VAL A 103 10.56 0.63 -13.32
N GLY A 104 10.35 -0.65 -13.65
CA GLY A 104 11.27 -1.46 -14.46
C GLY A 104 12.40 -2.11 -13.68
N GLU A 105 12.41 -2.04 -12.34
CA GLU A 105 13.38 -2.73 -11.49
C GLU A 105 12.97 -4.20 -11.26
N ILE A 106 12.95 -4.98 -12.35
CA ILE A 106 12.44 -6.35 -12.36
C ILE A 106 13.15 -7.25 -11.34
N ASP A 107 14.49 -7.18 -11.27
CA ASP A 107 15.25 -7.99 -10.31
C ASP A 107 14.92 -7.64 -8.85
N LYS A 108 14.64 -6.37 -8.55
CA LYS A 108 14.22 -5.95 -7.20
C LYS A 108 12.82 -6.48 -6.90
N ALA A 109 11.91 -6.42 -7.87
CA ALA A 109 10.56 -6.98 -7.72
C ALA A 109 10.59 -8.48 -7.43
N ILE A 110 11.38 -9.26 -8.18
CA ILE A 110 11.55 -10.71 -7.97
C ILE A 110 12.03 -10.98 -6.54
N ARG A 111 13.11 -10.32 -6.09
CA ARG A 111 13.62 -10.49 -4.72
C ARG A 111 12.59 -10.15 -3.65
N LEU A 112 11.80 -9.10 -3.86
CA LEU A 112 10.75 -8.70 -2.93
C LEU A 112 9.60 -9.71 -2.90
N TYR A 113 9.20 -10.26 -4.05
CA TYR A 113 8.19 -11.33 -4.08
C TYR A 113 8.68 -12.63 -3.45
N SER A 114 9.95 -13.01 -3.64
CA SER A 114 10.56 -14.14 -2.92
C SER A 114 10.42 -13.98 -1.41
N LYS A 115 10.62 -12.77 -0.88
CA LYS A 115 10.44 -12.48 0.55
C LYS A 115 9.01 -12.71 1.03
N VAL A 116 7.99 -12.49 0.19
CA VAL A 116 6.60 -12.81 0.56
C VAL A 116 6.45 -14.32 0.80
N VAL A 117 7.02 -15.14 -0.08
CA VAL A 117 6.96 -16.61 0.01
C VAL A 117 7.76 -17.12 1.21
N GLU A 118 8.96 -16.58 1.43
CA GLU A 118 9.81 -16.94 2.57
C GLU A 118 9.12 -16.64 3.92
N GLU A 119 8.53 -15.46 4.07
CA GLU A 119 7.93 -15.02 5.34
C GLU A 119 6.53 -15.61 5.60
N SER A 120 5.78 -15.94 4.54
CA SER A 120 4.49 -16.64 4.68
C SER A 120 4.64 -18.15 4.77
N GLY A 121 5.81 -18.70 4.42
CA GLY A 121 6.09 -20.13 4.35
C GLY A 121 5.29 -20.87 3.27
N ASN A 122 4.56 -20.14 2.42
CA ASN A 122 3.61 -20.74 1.49
C ASN A 122 3.40 -19.85 0.25
N LYS A 123 3.59 -20.44 -0.93
CA LYS A 123 3.45 -19.75 -2.21
C LYS A 123 1.99 -19.45 -2.60
N GLU A 124 1.03 -20.27 -2.17
CA GLU A 124 -0.39 -19.99 -2.37
C GLU A 124 -0.81 -18.67 -1.70
N VAL A 125 -0.26 -18.33 -0.53
CA VAL A 125 -0.51 -17.04 0.14
C VAL A 125 -0.04 -15.88 -0.73
N PHE A 126 1.17 -15.96 -1.29
CA PHE A 126 1.67 -14.95 -2.21
C PHE A 126 0.74 -14.81 -3.44
N LEU A 127 0.34 -15.92 -4.06
CA LEU A 127 -0.55 -15.90 -5.24
C LEU A 127 -1.93 -15.31 -4.89
N GLU A 128 -2.48 -15.62 -3.71
CA GLU A 128 -3.76 -15.06 -3.26
C GLU A 128 -3.66 -13.54 -3.10
N MET A 129 -2.61 -13.05 -2.44
CA MET A 129 -2.41 -11.61 -2.24
C MET A 129 -2.17 -10.91 -3.58
N PHE A 130 -1.26 -11.43 -4.40
CA PHE A 130 -0.93 -10.86 -5.70
C PHE A 130 -2.15 -10.77 -6.64
N ASN A 131 -2.98 -11.83 -6.69
CA ASN A 131 -4.15 -11.86 -7.55
C ASN A 131 -5.22 -10.82 -7.17
N LYS A 132 -5.27 -10.38 -5.90
CA LYS A 132 -6.17 -9.29 -5.48
C LYS A 132 -5.82 -7.97 -6.15
N ASP A 133 -4.53 -7.73 -6.41
CA ASP A 133 -4.03 -6.48 -6.97
C ASP A 133 -3.88 -6.49 -8.49
N ARG A 134 -4.03 -7.67 -9.13
CA ARG A 134 -3.83 -7.89 -10.58
C ARG A 134 -4.47 -6.83 -11.47
N ASN A 135 -5.76 -6.56 -11.26
CA ASN A 135 -6.49 -5.56 -12.05
C ASN A 135 -5.97 -4.14 -11.83
N GLY A 136 -5.49 -3.84 -10.62
CA GLY A 136 -4.82 -2.58 -10.29
C GLY A 136 -3.48 -2.45 -11.01
N LEU A 137 -2.67 -3.50 -11.03
CA LEU A 137 -1.37 -3.53 -11.72
C LEU A 137 -1.51 -3.31 -13.24
N ILE A 138 -2.51 -3.95 -13.86
CA ILE A 138 -2.82 -3.75 -15.28
C ILE A 138 -3.16 -2.28 -15.55
N LYS A 139 -4.00 -1.67 -14.69
CA LYS A 139 -4.34 -0.23 -14.80
C LYS A 139 -3.11 0.67 -14.60
N GLN A 140 -2.14 0.24 -13.82
CA GLN A 140 -0.87 0.96 -13.68
C GLN A 140 0.01 0.83 -14.93
N GLY A 141 -0.26 -0.10 -15.84
CA GLY A 141 0.50 -0.28 -17.08
C GLY A 141 1.48 -1.45 -17.07
N ILE A 142 1.34 -2.37 -16.10
CA ILE A 142 2.04 -3.66 -16.15
C ILE A 142 1.28 -4.56 -17.13
N ALA A 143 1.96 -5.09 -18.15
CA ALA A 143 1.34 -5.93 -19.16
C ALA A 143 0.85 -7.24 -18.51
N ALA A 144 -0.33 -7.73 -18.91
CA ALA A 144 -0.91 -8.92 -18.32
C ALA A 144 -0.06 -10.18 -18.59
N GLU A 145 0.72 -10.15 -19.66
CA GLU A 145 1.65 -11.19 -20.10
C GLU A 145 2.94 -11.20 -19.26
N ASP A 146 3.37 -10.03 -18.79
CA ASP A 146 4.50 -9.91 -17.86
C ASP A 146 4.11 -10.41 -16.47
N ILE A 147 2.80 -10.50 -16.18
CA ILE A 147 2.31 -11.05 -14.93
C ILE A 147 2.51 -12.56 -14.93
N PRO A 148 3.43 -13.10 -14.10
CA PRO A 148 3.77 -14.50 -14.23
C PRO A 148 2.53 -15.33 -13.90
N THR A 149 2.03 -16.04 -14.91
CA THR A 149 0.87 -16.94 -14.82
C THR A 149 1.15 -18.11 -13.88
N ASN A 150 2.43 -18.41 -13.70
CA ASN A 150 3.01 -19.30 -12.71
C ASN A 150 4.25 -18.62 -12.14
N VAL A 151 4.13 -17.82 -11.07
CA VAL A 151 5.26 -17.26 -10.29
C VAL A 151 6.00 -18.37 -9.51
N GLY A 152 6.09 -19.56 -10.10
CA GLY A 152 6.29 -20.82 -9.42
C GLY A 152 7.40 -21.69 -9.93
N HIS A 153 7.85 -21.43 -11.14
CA HIS A 153 8.95 -22.16 -11.73
C HIS A 153 10.27 -21.38 -11.64
N ASP A 154 10.18 -20.07 -11.43
CA ASP A 154 11.33 -19.14 -11.47
C ASP A 154 11.75 -18.63 -10.07
N LEU A 155 11.10 -19.10 -8.99
CA LEU A 155 11.44 -18.76 -7.60
C LEU A 155 12.08 -19.93 -6.82
N THR A 156 12.49 -20.98 -7.52
CA THR A 156 13.20 -22.15 -6.95
C THR A 156 14.67 -22.21 -7.38
#